data_AF-A0A524GW17-F1
#
_entry.id   AF-A0A524GW17-F1
#
_cell.length_a   1.000
_cell.length_b   1.000
_cell.length_c   1.000
_cell.angle_alpha   90.00
_cell.angle_beta   90.00
_cell.angle_gamma   90.00
#
_symmetry.space_group_name_H-M   'P 1'
#
loop_
_entity.id
_entity.type
_entity.pdbx_description
1 polymer ?
#
loop_
_entity_poly.entity_id
_entity_poly.type
_entity_poly.pdbx_seq_one_letter_code
_entity_poly.pdbx_strand_id
1 'polypeptide(L)'
;MPGFQNWNSMGIYQRSLAGFDVETIIDSRLLPGTCMNCHSFSRNNPDNMVLHLRESYGGTILFTGGNLEKLNTRTEKMFASAAFPYWHPSGKYIVFSVNRVNQIFHATGPHRATALDLKSDIVLYDIEKREMIIPPGLSGADKFETFPCFSPDGKKLYYCSADSVRMPAGFDSIKYSLCSVSFDEKTGEFSNETDTLISSSRTGKSISIPRVSPDGKY
;
A
#
# COMPACT_ATOMS: atom_id res chain seq x y z
N MET A 1 4.50 -2.94 28.64
CA MET A 1 4.48 -1.55 28.09
C MET A 1 3.31 -1.42 27.14
N PRO A 2 2.66 -0.25 27.05
CA PRO A 2 1.64 0.00 26.02
C PRO A 2 2.19 -0.24 24.61
N GLY A 3 1.36 -0.74 23.69
CA GLY A 3 1.79 -1.07 22.31
C GLY A 3 2.40 0.10 21.52
N PHE A 4 2.09 1.35 21.90
CA PHE A 4 2.70 2.55 21.31
C PHE A 4 4.15 2.82 21.76
N GLN A 5 4.75 2.00 22.62
CA GLN A 5 6.15 2.15 23.05
C GLN A 5 7.12 1.19 22.36
N ASN A 6 6.62 0.13 21.70
CA ASN A 6 7.45 -0.89 21.04
C ASN A 6 7.48 -0.76 19.50
N TRP A 7 7.04 0.38 18.95
CA TRP A 7 6.95 0.62 17.50
C TRP A 7 8.29 0.63 16.76
N ASN A 8 9.41 0.75 17.48
CA ASN A 8 10.76 0.79 16.92
C ASN A 8 11.55 -0.52 17.14
N SER A 9 10.91 -1.55 17.69
CA SER A 9 11.52 -2.86 17.97
C SER A 9 10.73 -3.97 17.26
N MET A 10 10.89 -4.06 15.94
CA MET A 10 10.19 -5.00 15.08
C MET A 10 11.18 -5.66 14.11
N GLY A 11 10.82 -6.84 13.60
CA GLY A 11 11.62 -7.54 12.60
C GLY A 11 10.72 -8.22 11.57
N ILE A 12 11.22 -8.32 10.34
CA ILE A 12 10.68 -9.20 9.31
C ILE A 12 11.61 -10.41 9.24
N TYR A 13 11.04 -11.59 9.39
CA TYR A 13 11.77 -12.86 9.45
C TYR A 13 11.16 -13.84 8.45
N GLN A 14 12.01 -14.66 7.84
CA GLN A 14 11.60 -15.78 7.02
C GLN A 14 11.86 -17.07 7.79
N ARG A 15 10.93 -18.03 7.71
CA ARG A 15 11.06 -19.31 8.40
C ARG A 15 10.87 -20.48 7.43
N SER A 16 11.77 -21.44 7.49
CA SER A 16 11.61 -22.74 6.82
C SER A 16 10.41 -23.49 7.39
N LEU A 17 9.48 -23.94 6.55
CA LEU A 17 8.35 -24.76 7.02
C LEU A 17 8.75 -26.21 7.35
N ALA A 18 9.84 -26.70 6.76
CA ALA A 18 10.32 -28.06 6.97
C ALA A 18 11.19 -28.18 8.24
N GLY A 19 12.13 -27.25 8.42
CA GLY A 19 13.12 -27.27 9.50
C GLY A 19 12.85 -26.29 10.64
N PHE A 20 11.93 -25.34 10.46
CA PHE A 20 11.67 -24.23 11.39
C PHE A 20 12.83 -23.25 11.60
N ASP A 21 13.92 -23.38 10.85
CA ASP A 21 15.02 -22.40 10.83
C ASP A 21 14.49 -21.01 10.47
N VAL A 22 14.96 -19.99 11.19
CA VAL A 22 14.53 -18.60 11.03
C VAL A 22 15.71 -17.76 10.57
N GLU A 23 15.50 -17.04 9.47
CA GLU A 23 16.42 -16.03 8.95
C GLU A 23 15.83 -14.64 9.17
N THR A 24 16.68 -13.69 9.56
CA THR A 24 16.29 -12.29 9.71
C THR A 24 16.43 -11.58 8.37
N ILE A 25 15.34 -11.02 7.86
CA ILE A 25 15.35 -10.22 6.61
C ILE A 25 15.63 -8.76 6.94
N ILE A 26 14.88 -8.18 7.89
CA ILE A 26 15.11 -6.83 8.40
C ILE A 26 14.83 -6.79 9.89
N ASP A 27 15.65 -6.02 10.63
CA ASP A 27 15.45 -5.76 12.05
C ASP A 27 15.57 -4.26 12.34
N SER A 28 14.46 -3.63 12.77
CA SER A 28 14.45 -2.20 13.06
C SER A 28 15.32 -1.82 14.25
N ARG A 29 15.72 -2.78 15.09
CA ARG A 29 16.64 -2.54 16.21
C ARG A 29 18.01 -2.06 15.74
N LEU A 30 18.38 -2.37 14.48
CA LEU A 30 19.60 -1.87 13.84
C LEU A 30 19.47 -0.40 13.39
N LEU A 31 18.25 0.15 13.38
CA LEU A 31 17.93 1.54 13.05
C LEU A 31 17.11 2.18 14.19
N PRO A 32 17.72 2.45 15.36
CA PRO A 32 17.00 2.97 16.52
C PRO A 32 16.17 4.21 16.20
N GLY A 33 14.96 4.28 16.77
CA GLY A 33 14.03 5.38 16.52
C GLY A 33 13.31 5.30 15.16
N THR A 34 13.40 4.17 14.45
CA THR A 34 12.71 3.96 13.16
C THR A 34 11.59 2.94 13.29
N CYS A 35 10.43 3.25 12.73
CA CYS A 35 9.34 2.29 12.55
C CYS A 35 9.45 1.63 11.18
N MET A 36 9.31 0.31 11.11
CA MET A 36 9.05 -0.40 9.86
C MET A 36 7.54 -0.48 9.64
N ASN A 37 7.08 0.11 8.55
CA ASN A 37 5.66 0.22 8.25
C ASN A 37 5.30 -0.70 7.07
N CYS A 38 4.38 -0.26 6.21
CA CYS A 38 3.92 -0.98 5.03
C CYS A 38 5.10 -1.46 4.19
N HIS A 39 5.03 -2.70 3.74
CA HIS A 39 6.04 -3.36 2.94
C HIS A 39 5.40 -4.37 2.01
N SER A 40 6.11 -4.70 0.93
CA SER A 40 5.68 -5.71 -0.04
C SER A 40 6.88 -6.38 -0.68
N PHE A 41 6.73 -7.66 -1.00
CA PHE A 41 7.74 -8.52 -1.59
C PHE A 41 7.29 -8.94 -2.98
N SER A 42 8.13 -8.75 -3.98
CA SER A 42 7.86 -9.25 -5.33
C SER A 42 7.87 -10.77 -5.30
N ARG A 43 6.71 -11.38 -5.56
CA ARG A 43 6.53 -12.84 -5.55
C ARG A 43 7.07 -13.52 -4.28
N ASN A 44 6.91 -12.88 -3.13
CA ASN A 44 7.39 -13.36 -1.82
C ASN A 44 8.92 -13.60 -1.76
N ASN A 45 9.70 -12.92 -2.60
CA ASN A 45 11.16 -13.01 -2.59
C ASN A 45 11.78 -11.87 -1.75
N PRO A 46 12.55 -12.17 -0.68
CA PRO A 46 13.21 -11.14 0.14
C PRO A 46 14.25 -10.31 -0.62
N ASP A 47 14.81 -10.82 -1.73
CA ASP A 47 15.76 -10.08 -2.57
C ASP A 47 15.10 -8.99 -3.43
N ASN A 48 13.78 -8.92 -3.42
CA ASN A 48 12.98 -7.96 -4.18
C ASN A 48 11.85 -7.43 -3.27
N MET A 49 12.17 -6.41 -2.48
CA MET A 49 11.26 -5.86 -1.48
C MET A 49 11.21 -4.35 -1.51
N VAL A 50 10.06 -3.82 -1.10
CA VAL A 50 9.90 -2.41 -0.79
C VAL A 50 9.37 -2.29 0.63
N LEU A 51 9.94 -1.38 1.41
CA LEU A 51 9.57 -1.13 2.79
C LEU A 51 9.54 0.37 3.05
N HIS A 52 8.54 0.79 3.80
CA HIS A 52 8.46 2.15 4.31
C HIS A 52 9.04 2.24 5.71
N LEU A 53 10.05 3.09 5.88
CA LEU A 53 10.55 3.53 7.18
C LEU A 53 9.84 4.83 7.59
N ARG A 54 9.61 5.01 8.89
CA ARG A 54 9.07 6.24 9.49
C ARG A 54 10.00 6.75 10.59
N GLU A 55 9.80 8.01 11.00
CA GLU A 55 10.58 8.71 12.02
C GLU A 55 12.03 9.00 11.58
N SER A 56 13.03 8.67 12.41
CA SER A 56 14.40 9.16 12.30
C SER A 56 15.05 8.95 10.92
N TYR A 57 14.77 7.82 10.27
CA TYR A 57 15.30 7.49 8.95
C TYR A 57 14.20 7.35 7.88
N GLY A 58 13.09 8.07 8.07
CA GLY A 58 11.88 7.98 7.25
C GLY A 58 12.12 8.02 5.73
N GLY A 59 11.41 7.18 4.99
CA GLY A 59 11.46 7.11 3.53
C GLY A 59 11.01 5.75 3.00
N THR A 60 11.08 5.59 1.69
CA THR A 60 10.76 4.33 1.00
C THR A 60 12.06 3.66 0.61
N ILE A 61 12.28 2.44 1.10
CA ILE A 61 13.45 1.62 0.82
C ILE A 61 13.05 0.60 -0.23
N LEU A 62 13.76 0.58 -1.35
CA LEU A 62 13.66 -0.43 -2.39
C LEU A 62 14.93 -1.28 -2.35
N PHE A 63 14.75 -2.60 -2.27
CA PHE A 63 15.83 -3.57 -2.39
C PHE A 63 15.52 -4.50 -3.56
N THR A 64 16.40 -4.53 -4.56
CA THR A 64 16.22 -5.33 -5.78
C THR A 64 17.54 -5.95 -6.18
N GLY A 65 17.62 -7.28 -6.16
CA GLY A 65 18.76 -8.04 -6.67
C GLY A 65 20.09 -7.65 -6.02
N GLY A 66 20.08 -7.41 -4.70
CA GLY A 66 21.27 -6.99 -3.94
C GLY A 66 21.51 -5.47 -3.88
N ASN A 67 20.78 -4.67 -4.66
CA ASN A 67 20.90 -3.21 -4.65
C ASN A 67 19.89 -2.59 -3.69
N LEU A 68 20.37 -1.77 -2.75
CA LEU A 68 19.56 -1.03 -1.80
C LEU A 68 19.48 0.45 -2.20
N GLU A 69 18.26 0.96 -2.32
CA GLU A 69 18.00 2.36 -2.67
C GLU A 69 16.94 2.98 -1.75
N LYS A 70 17.13 4.26 -1.40
CA LYS A 70 16.11 5.06 -0.74
C LYS A 70 15.41 5.95 -1.76
N LEU A 71 14.18 5.62 -2.10
CA LEU A 71 13.35 6.32 -3.07
C LEU A 71 12.76 7.61 -2.51
N ASN A 72 12.76 8.67 -3.34
CA ASN A 72 11.90 9.82 -3.12
C ASN A 72 10.52 9.59 -3.76
N THR A 73 9.58 9.06 -2.99
CA THR A 73 8.24 8.71 -3.46
C THR A 73 7.22 9.85 -3.31
N ARG A 74 7.68 11.10 -3.19
CA ARG A 74 6.82 12.29 -3.20
C ARG A 74 7.37 13.28 -4.22
N THR A 75 6.72 13.33 -5.37
CA THR A 75 7.00 14.36 -6.39
C THR A 75 6.19 15.62 -6.09
N GLU A 76 6.49 16.72 -6.77
CA GLU A 76 5.77 18.00 -6.62
C GLU A 76 4.27 17.90 -6.92
N LYS A 77 3.89 16.95 -7.78
CA LYS A 77 2.49 16.69 -8.16
C LYS A 77 1.72 15.87 -7.12
N MET A 78 2.41 15.34 -6.10
CA MET A 78 1.82 14.45 -5.09
C MET A 78 1.61 15.16 -3.76
N PHE A 79 0.44 14.93 -3.15
CA PHE A 79 0.05 15.60 -1.90
C PHE A 79 0.60 14.94 -0.63
N ALA A 80 1.16 13.72 -0.75
CA ALA A 80 1.79 12.95 0.32
C ALA A 80 2.78 11.93 -0.28
N SER A 81 3.54 11.25 0.58
CA SER A 81 4.43 10.15 0.19
C SER A 81 3.65 8.84 0.01
N ALA A 82 4.19 7.93 -0.81
CA ALA A 82 3.68 6.57 -0.95
C ALA A 82 3.50 5.83 0.39
N ALA A 83 2.43 5.04 0.47
CA ALA A 83 1.99 4.35 1.67
C ALA A 83 1.82 2.84 1.48
N PHE A 84 0.77 2.36 0.80
CA PHE A 84 0.50 0.91 0.67
C PHE A 84 1.07 0.37 -0.65
N PRO A 85 2.20 -0.39 -0.64
CA PRO A 85 2.83 -0.90 -1.84
C PRO A 85 2.28 -2.25 -2.29
N TYR A 86 2.27 -2.49 -3.59
CA TYR A 86 2.09 -3.82 -4.18
C TYR A 86 2.91 -3.96 -5.47
N TRP A 87 3.58 -5.09 -5.65
CA TRP A 87 4.42 -5.35 -6.82
C TRP A 87 3.59 -5.85 -8.00
N HIS A 88 3.89 -5.35 -9.19
CA HIS A 88 3.43 -6.00 -10.43
C HIS A 88 4.18 -7.35 -10.59
N PRO A 89 3.54 -8.43 -11.07
CA PRO A 89 4.16 -9.75 -11.19
C PRO A 89 5.44 -9.80 -12.04
N SER A 90 5.58 -8.88 -13.00
CA SER A 90 6.81 -8.75 -13.80
C SER A 90 8.02 -8.25 -13.02
N GLY A 91 7.81 -7.66 -11.85
CA GLY A 91 8.87 -7.02 -11.07
C GLY A 91 9.33 -5.66 -11.58
N LYS A 92 8.76 -5.14 -12.68
CA LYS A 92 9.13 -3.84 -13.27
C LYS A 92 8.45 -2.65 -12.62
N TYR A 93 7.29 -2.88 -12.01
CA TYR A 93 6.46 -1.82 -11.46
C TYR A 93 6.05 -2.11 -10.03
N ILE A 94 5.87 -1.03 -9.25
CA ILE A 94 5.26 -1.07 -7.93
C ILE A 94 4.11 -0.08 -7.93
N VAL A 95 2.90 -0.54 -7.63
CA VAL A 95 1.78 0.35 -7.38
C VAL A 95 1.77 0.73 -5.90
N PHE A 96 1.47 1.99 -5.61
CA PHE A 96 1.29 2.49 -4.27
C PHE A 96 -0.08 3.16 -4.16
N SER A 97 -0.70 3.12 -3.00
CA SER A 97 -1.57 4.25 -2.63
C SER A 97 -0.76 5.33 -1.93
N VAL A 98 -1.18 6.57 -2.11
CA VAL A 98 -0.69 7.75 -1.44
C VAL A 98 -1.82 8.21 -0.54
N ASN A 99 -1.58 8.37 0.75
CA ASN A 99 -2.65 8.69 1.70
C ASN A 99 -2.24 9.85 2.60
N ARG A 100 -3.15 10.78 2.84
CA ARG A 100 -3.00 11.81 3.87
C ARG A 100 -3.78 11.33 5.09
N VAL A 101 -3.07 10.66 5.99
CA VAL A 101 -3.68 10.03 7.15
C VAL A 101 -3.49 10.89 8.39
N ASN A 102 -4.57 11.11 9.14
CA ASN A 102 -4.53 11.63 10.50
C ASN A 102 -4.89 10.53 11.48
N GLN A 103 -4.11 10.38 12.55
CA GLN A 103 -4.45 9.46 13.64
C GLN A 103 -5.18 10.24 14.75
N ILE A 104 -6.36 9.76 15.13
CA ILE A 104 -7.13 10.26 16.27
C ILE A 104 -7.05 9.24 17.39
N PHE A 105 -6.87 9.72 18.62
CA PHE A 105 -6.95 8.93 19.85
C PHE A 105 -8.24 9.29 20.58
N HIS A 106 -9.06 8.27 20.86
CA HIS A 106 -10.34 8.51 21.51
C HIS A 106 -10.16 8.55 23.03
N ALA A 107 -10.75 9.55 23.68
CA ALA A 107 -10.73 9.66 25.15
C ALA A 107 -11.66 8.64 25.82
N THR A 108 -12.71 8.19 25.12
CA THR A 108 -13.76 7.30 25.61
C THR A 108 -14.26 6.38 24.49
N GLY A 109 -14.93 5.29 24.85
CA GLY A 109 -15.52 4.35 23.88
C GLY A 109 -14.64 3.13 23.60
N PRO A 110 -15.07 2.24 22.69
CA PRO A 110 -14.41 0.95 22.47
C PRO A 110 -13.14 1.05 21.62
N HIS A 111 -12.97 2.13 20.84
CA HIS A 111 -11.82 2.33 19.97
C HIS A 111 -10.74 3.14 20.68
N ARG A 112 -9.48 2.68 20.63
CA ARG A 112 -8.34 3.42 21.23
C ARG A 112 -7.77 4.47 20.28
N ALA A 113 -7.66 4.11 19.01
CA ALA A 113 -7.19 5.00 17.97
C ALA A 113 -7.89 4.67 16.64
N THR A 114 -8.03 5.69 15.80
CA THR A 114 -8.58 5.60 14.44
C THR A 114 -7.66 6.32 13.48
N ALA A 115 -7.33 5.67 12.37
CA ALA A 115 -6.69 6.32 11.23
C ALA A 115 -7.78 6.89 10.31
N LEU A 116 -7.80 8.20 10.13
CA LEU A 116 -8.66 8.90 9.18
C LEU A 116 -7.88 9.16 7.91
N ASP A 117 -8.39 8.68 6.79
CA ASP A 117 -7.86 9.05 5.49
C ASP A 117 -8.53 10.34 4.99
N LEU A 118 -7.74 11.39 4.80
CA LEU A 118 -8.25 12.71 4.38
C LEU A 118 -8.22 12.89 2.86
N LYS A 119 -7.36 12.12 2.19
CA LYS A 119 -7.21 12.10 0.74
C LYS A 119 -6.37 10.88 0.37
N SER A 120 -6.79 10.13 -0.65
CA SER A 120 -5.99 9.03 -1.17
C SER A 120 -6.08 8.91 -2.68
N ASP A 121 -4.92 8.69 -3.29
CA ASP A 121 -4.77 8.45 -4.73
C ASP A 121 -3.96 7.14 -4.90
N ILE A 122 -4.02 6.53 -6.08
CA ILE A 122 -3.13 5.44 -6.50
C ILE A 122 -2.11 5.97 -7.51
N VAL A 123 -0.86 5.53 -7.36
CA VAL A 123 0.27 5.90 -8.22
C VAL A 123 1.08 4.65 -8.59
N LEU A 124 1.75 4.71 -9.73
CA LEU A 124 2.63 3.65 -10.20
C LEU A 124 4.09 4.13 -10.13
N TYR A 125 4.99 3.27 -9.74
CA TYR A 125 6.43 3.50 -9.83
C TYR A 125 7.02 2.56 -10.86
N ASP A 126 7.66 3.11 -11.89
CA ASP A 126 8.47 2.40 -12.87
C ASP A 126 9.90 2.28 -12.33
N ILE A 127 10.33 1.06 -12.03
CA ILE A 127 11.63 0.81 -11.38
C ILE A 127 12.78 1.09 -12.34
N GLU A 128 12.63 0.74 -13.62
CA GLU A 128 13.68 0.91 -14.62
C GLU A 128 13.90 2.40 -14.92
N LYS A 129 12.80 3.16 -15.09
CA LYS A 129 12.85 4.60 -15.37
C LYS A 129 13.03 5.47 -14.12
N ARG A 130 12.86 4.89 -12.92
CA ARG A 130 12.89 5.59 -11.63
C ARG A 130 11.85 6.73 -11.56
N GLU A 131 10.65 6.46 -12.05
CA GLU A 131 9.62 7.49 -12.23
C GLU A 131 8.33 7.15 -11.48
N MET A 132 7.76 8.16 -10.80
CA MET A 132 6.41 8.10 -10.25
C MET A 132 5.41 8.59 -11.29
N ILE A 133 4.49 7.72 -11.69
CA ILE A 133 3.43 7.96 -12.65
C ILE A 133 2.11 8.10 -11.89
N ILE A 134 1.33 9.13 -12.21
CA ILE A 134 -0.02 9.35 -11.69
C ILE A 134 -1.01 8.93 -12.78
N PRO A 135 -1.68 7.77 -12.65
CA PRO A 135 -2.62 7.30 -13.64
C PRO A 135 -3.85 8.21 -13.73
N PRO A 136 -4.33 8.53 -14.94
CA PRO A 136 -5.63 9.15 -15.11
C PRO A 136 -6.73 8.30 -14.45
N GLY A 137 -7.66 8.95 -13.73
CA GLY A 137 -8.81 8.27 -13.13
C GLY A 137 -8.55 7.53 -11.81
N LEU A 138 -7.31 7.56 -11.29
CA LEU A 138 -6.94 6.96 -10.00
C LEU A 138 -6.37 7.99 -9.00
N SER A 139 -6.64 9.27 -9.23
CA SER A 139 -6.18 10.38 -8.38
C SER A 139 -7.22 11.50 -8.28
N GLY A 140 -8.50 11.11 -8.24
CA GLY A 140 -9.65 12.02 -8.25
C GLY A 140 -9.85 12.70 -6.90
N ALA A 141 -10.29 13.95 -6.89
CA ALA A 141 -10.61 14.64 -5.64
C ALA A 141 -11.92 14.17 -4.99
N ASP A 142 -12.79 13.54 -5.78
CA ASP A 142 -14.11 13.06 -5.40
C ASP A 142 -14.11 11.62 -4.86
N LYS A 143 -12.96 10.94 -4.90
CA LYS A 143 -12.79 9.57 -4.44
C LYS A 143 -11.65 9.45 -3.43
N PHE A 144 -11.70 8.37 -2.67
CA PHE A 144 -10.57 7.87 -1.91
C PHE A 144 -10.16 6.52 -2.52
N GLU A 145 -9.11 6.50 -3.36
CA GLU A 145 -8.56 5.25 -3.89
C GLU A 145 -7.43 4.70 -3.01
N THR A 146 -7.49 3.43 -2.63
CA THR A 146 -6.49 2.83 -1.74
C THR A 146 -6.40 1.29 -1.87
N PHE A 147 -5.46 0.70 -1.14
CA PHE A 147 -5.20 -0.74 -1.07
C PHE A 147 -5.06 -1.44 -2.44
N PRO A 148 -4.12 -0.99 -3.28
CA PRO A 148 -3.92 -1.57 -4.60
C PRO A 148 -3.36 -3.00 -4.51
N CYS A 149 -3.75 -3.85 -5.47
CA CYS A 149 -3.29 -5.22 -5.60
C CYS A 149 -3.39 -5.68 -7.07
N PHE A 150 -2.27 -6.09 -7.68
CA PHE A 150 -2.28 -6.60 -9.06
C PHE A 150 -2.81 -8.04 -9.12
N SER A 151 -3.48 -8.37 -10.22
CA SER A 151 -3.80 -9.74 -10.59
C SER A 151 -2.52 -10.57 -10.80
N PRO A 152 -2.56 -11.90 -10.62
CA PRO A 152 -1.39 -12.75 -10.77
C PRO A 152 -0.78 -12.75 -12.19
N ASP A 153 -1.61 -12.51 -13.21
CA ASP A 153 -1.18 -12.34 -14.60
C ASP A 153 -0.73 -10.90 -14.93
N GLY A 154 -0.85 -9.97 -13.97
CA GLY A 154 -0.45 -8.57 -14.09
C GLY A 154 -1.40 -7.68 -14.90
N LYS A 155 -2.43 -8.23 -15.54
CA LYS A 155 -3.27 -7.50 -16.49
C LYS A 155 -4.32 -6.61 -15.84
N LYS A 156 -4.60 -6.78 -14.56
CA LYS A 156 -5.57 -6.00 -13.81
C LYS A 156 -4.98 -5.49 -12.51
N LEU A 157 -5.33 -4.26 -12.18
CA LEU A 157 -5.18 -3.73 -10.83
C LEU A 157 -6.53 -3.78 -10.13
N TYR A 158 -6.57 -4.42 -8.97
CA TYR A 158 -7.66 -4.33 -8.02
C TYR A 158 -7.36 -3.26 -6.98
N TYR A 159 -8.39 -2.54 -6.54
CA TYR A 159 -8.23 -1.50 -5.52
C TYR A 159 -9.56 -1.21 -4.82
N CYS A 160 -9.47 -0.56 -3.67
CA CYS A 160 -10.62 -0.05 -2.95
C CYS A 160 -10.92 1.39 -3.34
N SER A 161 -12.20 1.71 -3.55
CA SER A 161 -12.65 3.09 -3.83
C SER A 161 -13.90 3.43 -3.03
N ALA A 162 -13.95 4.63 -2.46
CA ALA A 162 -15.12 5.21 -1.82
C ALA A 162 -15.29 6.66 -2.29
N ASP A 163 -16.52 7.17 -2.25
CA ASP A 163 -16.75 8.60 -2.41
C ASP A 163 -16.04 9.37 -1.30
N SER A 164 -15.37 10.46 -1.68
CA SER A 164 -14.80 11.38 -0.72
C SER A 164 -15.92 12.03 0.09
N VAL A 165 -15.69 12.18 1.40
CA VAL A 165 -16.63 12.84 2.31
C VAL A 165 -15.90 13.89 3.12
N ARG A 166 -16.65 14.84 3.68
CA ARG A 166 -16.09 15.84 4.58
C ARG A 166 -15.62 15.20 5.89
N MET A 167 -14.32 15.06 6.05
CA MET A 167 -13.72 14.56 7.29
C MET A 167 -13.62 15.64 8.38
N PRO A 168 -13.75 15.28 9.68
CA PRO A 168 -14.05 13.93 10.21
C PRO A 168 -15.56 13.61 10.23
N ALA A 169 -16.44 14.58 9.94
CA ALA A 169 -17.89 14.45 10.12
C ALA A 169 -18.52 13.29 9.33
N GLY A 170 -17.98 12.96 8.15
CA GLY A 170 -18.47 11.88 7.31
C GLY A 170 -17.82 10.51 7.55
N PHE A 171 -16.90 10.37 8.50
CA PHE A 171 -16.06 9.18 8.64
C PHE A 171 -16.88 7.87 8.73
N ASP A 172 -17.90 7.83 9.59
CA ASP A 172 -18.71 6.62 9.81
C ASP A 172 -19.57 6.21 8.59
N SER A 173 -19.71 7.09 7.60
CA SER A 173 -20.46 6.82 6.37
C SER A 173 -19.62 6.15 5.28
N ILE A 174 -18.29 6.18 5.39
CA ILE A 174 -17.39 5.68 4.35
C ILE A 174 -17.47 4.16 4.26
N LYS A 175 -17.76 3.67 3.06
CA LYS A 175 -17.68 2.24 2.73
C LYS A 175 -17.03 2.05 1.38
N TYR A 176 -15.90 1.36 1.37
CA TYR A 176 -15.13 1.11 0.16
C TYR A 176 -15.73 -0.04 -0.66
N SER A 177 -15.91 0.20 -1.95
CA SER A 177 -16.17 -0.82 -2.97
C SER A 177 -14.85 -1.43 -3.44
N LEU A 178 -14.92 -2.64 -4.00
CA LEU A 178 -13.80 -3.26 -4.72
C LEU A 178 -13.95 -2.96 -6.20
N CYS A 179 -12.95 -2.29 -6.75
CA CYS A 179 -12.88 -1.91 -8.15
C CYS A 179 -11.73 -2.63 -8.85
N SER A 180 -11.78 -2.66 -10.18
CA SER A 180 -10.68 -3.11 -11.01
C SER A 180 -10.50 -2.23 -12.24
N VAL A 181 -9.26 -2.12 -12.71
CA VAL A 181 -8.88 -1.41 -13.93
C VAL A 181 -7.83 -2.23 -14.67
N SER A 182 -7.82 -2.18 -16.00
CA SER A 182 -6.83 -2.92 -16.79
C SER A 182 -5.48 -2.20 -16.77
N PHE A 183 -4.41 -2.97 -16.86
CA PHE A 183 -3.03 -2.47 -16.89
C PHE A 183 -2.25 -3.14 -18.03
N ASP A 184 -1.54 -2.33 -18.83
CA ASP A 184 -0.63 -2.81 -19.86
C ASP A 184 0.82 -2.71 -19.37
N GLU A 185 1.44 -3.85 -19.08
CA GLU A 185 2.84 -3.90 -18.63
C GLU A 185 3.81 -3.28 -19.64
N LYS A 186 3.52 -3.36 -20.94
CA LYS A 186 4.45 -2.90 -21.98
C LYS A 186 4.53 -1.38 -22.03
N THR A 187 3.40 -0.71 -21.85
CA THR A 187 3.32 0.76 -21.90
C THR A 187 3.39 1.39 -20.51
N GLY A 188 3.04 0.65 -19.46
CA GLY A 188 2.91 1.17 -18.10
C GLY A 188 1.62 1.95 -17.87
N GLU A 189 0.60 1.73 -18.71
CA GLU A 189 -0.63 2.52 -18.73
C GLU A 189 -1.83 1.75 -18.17
N PHE A 190 -2.78 2.49 -17.62
CA PHE A 190 -4.06 1.99 -17.15
C PHE A 190 -5.17 2.33 -18.15
N SER A 191 -6.19 1.47 -18.24
CA SER A 191 -7.39 1.80 -19.02
C SER A 191 -8.19 2.94 -18.37
N ASN A 192 -8.94 3.69 -19.17
CA ASN A 192 -9.84 4.75 -18.66
C ASN A 192 -11.12 4.20 -18.01
N GLU A 193 -11.46 2.94 -18.27
CA GLU A 193 -12.66 2.31 -17.73
C GLU A 193 -12.32 1.48 -16.48
N THR A 194 -13.10 1.73 -15.42
CA THR A 194 -13.00 1.03 -14.14
C THR A 194 -14.26 0.21 -13.91
N ASP A 195 -14.11 -1.05 -13.53
CA ASP A 195 -15.22 -1.93 -13.16
C ASP A 195 -15.38 -1.97 -11.64
N THR A 196 -16.63 -2.04 -11.15
CA THR A 196 -16.94 -2.23 -9.72
C THR A 196 -17.35 -3.68 -9.48
N LEU A 197 -16.41 -4.48 -9.00
CA LEU A 197 -16.60 -5.91 -8.77
C LEU A 197 -17.52 -6.20 -7.58
N ILE A 198 -17.34 -5.45 -6.48
CA ILE A 198 -18.20 -5.55 -5.30
C ILE A 198 -18.53 -4.14 -4.83
N SER A 199 -19.82 -3.80 -4.92
CA SER A 199 -20.33 -2.48 -4.56
C SER A 199 -20.69 -2.39 -3.07
N SER A 200 -20.11 -1.41 -2.38
CA SER A 200 -20.45 -1.10 -0.99
C SER A 200 -21.87 -0.55 -0.83
N SER A 201 -22.38 0.18 -1.82
CA SER A 201 -23.76 0.68 -1.82
C SER A 201 -24.78 -0.45 -1.99
N ARG A 202 -24.47 -1.49 -2.76
CA ARG A 202 -25.33 -2.68 -2.91
C ARG A 202 -25.26 -3.62 -1.71
N THR A 203 -24.07 -3.84 -1.14
CA THR A 203 -23.88 -4.80 -0.04
C THR A 203 -24.12 -4.20 1.34
N GLY A 204 -24.02 -2.87 1.47
CA GLY A 204 -24.01 -2.18 2.76
C GLY A 204 -22.76 -2.44 3.59
N LYS A 205 -21.73 -3.09 3.03
CA LYS A 205 -20.46 -3.44 3.70
C LYS A 205 -19.30 -2.64 3.10
N SER A 206 -18.18 -2.59 3.83
CA SER A 206 -16.93 -1.96 3.38
C SER A 206 -15.88 -3.03 3.14
N ILE A 207 -15.07 -2.85 2.10
CA ILE A 207 -13.97 -3.76 1.73
C ILE A 207 -12.66 -3.13 2.16
N SER A 208 -11.74 -3.94 2.67
CA SER A 208 -10.42 -3.46 3.12
C SER A 208 -9.35 -4.47 2.72
N ILE A 209 -8.22 -3.95 2.22
CA ILE A 209 -7.00 -4.69 1.90
C ILE A 209 -7.28 -5.97 1.09
N PRO A 210 -7.83 -5.85 -0.15
CA PRO A 210 -8.01 -7.00 -1.02
C PRO A 210 -6.67 -7.66 -1.32
N ARG A 211 -6.67 -8.99 -1.44
CA ARG A 211 -5.50 -9.78 -1.82
C ARG A 211 -5.92 -10.82 -2.83
N VAL A 212 -5.06 -11.03 -3.83
CA VAL A 212 -5.23 -12.10 -4.82
C VAL A 212 -4.48 -13.35 -4.38
N SER A 213 -4.99 -14.52 -4.76
CA SER A 213 -4.19 -15.73 -4.62
C SER A 213 -2.92 -15.63 -5.48
N PRO A 214 -1.72 -15.90 -4.95
CA PRO A 214 -0.49 -15.85 -5.73
C PRO A 214 -0.48 -16.76 -6.97
N ASP A 215 -1.24 -17.86 -6.95
CA ASP A 215 -1.37 -18.80 -8.07
C ASP A 215 -2.56 -18.50 -9.01
N GLY A 216 -3.36 -17.49 -8.70
CA GLY A 216 -4.54 -17.09 -9.47
C GLY A 216 -5.69 -18.08 -9.51
N LYS A 217 -5.72 -19.07 -8.61
CA LYS A 217 -6.79 -20.10 -8.59
C LYS A 217 -7.95 -19.80 -7.63
N TYR A 218 -7.78 -18.85 -6.71
CA TYR A 218 -8.74 -18.55 -5.64
C TYR A 218 -8.96 -17.05 -5.48
#